data_AF-A0A327RW52-F1
#
_entry.id   AF-A0A327RW52-F1
#
_cell.length_a   1.000
_cell.length_b   1.000
_cell.length_c   1.000
_cell.angle_alpha   90.00
_cell.angle_beta   90.00
_cell.angle_gamma   90.00
#
_symmetry.space_group_name_H-M   'P 1'
#
loop_
_entity.id
_entity.type
_entity.pdbx_description
1 polymer ?
#
loop_
_entity_poly.entity_id
_entity_poly.type
_entity_poly.pdbx_seq_one_letter_code
_entity_poly.pdbx_strand_id
1 'polypeptide(L)'
;MTERGPIPDPNRLLSGHNAEEILAPYDLATAKAYVLFNMNNTATIGPWGTSFSANLTPDDTGIGTWSEEQFLIAIKHGKYKGLEGSRPLLPPMPWQAYAQMPDKDIKAIFAYLKSIKPVENLVPQAIPPVL
;
A
#
# COMPACT_ATOMS: atom_id res chain seq x y z
N MET A 1 -1.70 -18.45 15.70
CA MET A 1 -0.88 -18.12 16.89
C MET A 1 0.13 -19.25 17.05
N THR A 2 1.41 -18.95 17.20
CA THR A 2 2.44 -19.96 17.52
C THR A 2 2.69 -19.99 19.02
N GLU A 3 3.48 -20.95 19.49
CA GLU A 3 3.98 -20.98 20.87
C GLU A 3 4.77 -19.72 21.26
N ARG A 4 5.27 -18.95 20.27
CA ARG A 4 6.00 -17.68 20.46
C ARG A 4 5.12 -16.44 20.24
N GLY A 5 3.80 -16.61 20.14
CA GLY A 5 2.85 -15.53 19.88
C GLY A 5 2.43 -15.40 18.41
N PRO A 6 1.82 -14.27 18.03
CA PRO A 6 1.38 -14.03 16.67
C PRO A 6 2.58 -13.86 15.73
N ILE A 7 2.48 -14.45 14.55
CA ILE A 7 3.42 -14.25 13.44
C ILE A 7 2.63 -13.72 12.23
N PRO A 8 3.24 -12.91 11.36
CA PRO A 8 2.65 -12.60 10.06
C PRO A 8 2.35 -13.88 9.28
N ASP A 9 1.21 -13.91 8.58
CA ASP A 9 0.86 -15.03 7.72
C ASP A 9 1.80 -15.08 6.50
N PRO A 10 2.62 -16.13 6.35
CA PRO A 10 3.56 -16.22 5.24
C PRO A 10 2.87 -16.33 3.88
N ASN A 11 1.60 -16.75 3.83
CA ASN A 11 0.85 -16.85 2.58
C ASN A 11 0.29 -15.51 2.10
N ARG A 12 0.39 -14.46 2.92
CA ARG A 12 -0.13 -13.11 2.63
C ARG A 12 0.97 -12.06 2.61
N LEU A 13 2.22 -12.49 2.46
CA LEU A 13 3.36 -11.58 2.41
C LEU A 13 3.21 -10.64 1.20
N LEU A 14 3.36 -9.32 1.45
CA LEU A 14 3.23 -8.25 0.44
C LEU A 14 1.86 -8.13 -0.24
N SER A 15 0.82 -8.82 0.25
CA SER A 15 -0.51 -8.78 -0.35
C SER A 15 -1.35 -7.55 0.06
N GLY A 16 -0.82 -6.64 0.87
CA GLY A 16 -1.50 -5.42 1.31
C GLY A 16 -2.47 -5.61 2.48
N HIS A 17 -3.36 -4.64 2.69
CA HIS A 17 -4.40 -4.68 3.72
C HIS A 17 -5.42 -5.80 3.45
N ASN A 18 -5.81 -6.54 4.48
CA ASN A 18 -6.80 -7.60 4.33
C ASN A 18 -8.19 -6.97 4.09
N ALA A 19 -8.81 -7.27 2.95
CA ALA A 19 -10.12 -6.72 2.57
C ALA A 19 -11.25 -7.12 3.54
N GLU A 20 -11.06 -8.21 4.29
CA GLU A 20 -12.02 -8.72 5.27
C GLU A 20 -11.81 -8.11 6.68
N GLU A 21 -10.75 -7.32 6.89
CA GLU A 21 -10.47 -6.70 8.18
C GLU A 21 -11.48 -5.59 8.47
N ILE A 22 -12.22 -5.74 9.57
CA ILE A 22 -13.14 -4.70 10.05
C ILE A 22 -12.33 -3.70 10.86
N LEU A 23 -12.29 -2.46 10.40
CA LEU A 23 -11.62 -1.37 11.07
C LEU A 23 -12.56 -0.62 12.02
N ALA A 24 -11.96 0.00 13.04
CA ALA A 24 -12.68 0.95 13.87
C ALA A 24 -13.22 2.12 13.01
N PRO A 25 -14.37 2.70 13.37
CA PRO A 25 -14.88 3.88 12.68
C PRO A 25 -13.87 5.03 12.67
N TYR A 26 -13.87 5.81 11.60
CA TYR A 26 -13.06 7.01 11.51
C TYR A 26 -13.48 8.03 12.58
N ASP A 27 -12.55 8.42 13.45
CA ASP A 27 -12.73 9.49 14.42
C ASP A 27 -11.95 10.74 14.00
N LEU A 28 -12.69 11.78 13.59
CA LEU A 28 -12.11 13.03 13.10
C LEU A 28 -11.29 13.75 14.18
N ALA A 29 -11.70 13.67 15.45
CA ALA A 29 -10.99 14.35 16.53
C ALA A 29 -9.59 13.76 16.71
N THR A 30 -9.49 12.43 16.80
CA THR A 30 -8.19 11.74 16.89
C THR A 30 -7.38 11.88 15.61
N ALA A 31 -8.00 11.74 14.44
CA ALA A 31 -7.31 11.83 13.15
C ALA A 31 -6.69 13.20 12.86
N LYS A 32 -7.21 14.29 13.46
CA LYS A 32 -6.60 15.63 13.39
C LYS A 32 -5.37 15.78 14.30
N ALA A 33 -5.27 14.98 15.35
CA ALA A 33 -4.20 15.07 16.35
C ALA A 33 -3.09 14.04 16.14
N TYR A 34 -3.42 12.87 15.59
CA TYR A 34 -2.54 11.73 15.48
C TYR A 34 -2.61 11.05 14.12
N VAL A 35 -1.50 10.41 13.76
CA VAL A 35 -1.48 9.39 12.71
C VAL A 35 -1.58 8.04 13.40
N LEU A 36 -2.63 7.27 13.09
CA LEU A 36 -2.88 5.97 13.68
C LEU A 36 -2.57 4.87 12.68
N PHE A 37 -1.96 3.80 13.17
CA PHE A 37 -1.77 2.56 12.43
C PHE A 37 -2.62 1.46 13.07
N ASN A 38 -3.28 0.64 12.27
CA ASN A 38 -3.89 -0.58 12.80
C ASN A 38 -2.79 -1.54 13.29
N MET A 39 -3.17 -2.57 14.06
CA MET A 39 -2.22 -3.51 14.66
C MET A 39 -1.35 -4.24 13.62
N ASN A 40 -1.86 -4.39 12.39
CA ASN A 40 -1.15 -5.04 11.30
C ASN A 40 -0.27 -4.07 10.46
N ASN A 41 -0.28 -2.77 10.76
CA ASN A 41 0.39 -1.71 10.00
C ASN A 41 0.03 -1.68 8.50
N THR A 42 -1.22 -2.01 8.16
CA THR A 42 -1.74 -2.03 6.79
C THR A 42 -2.84 -1.01 6.52
N ALA A 43 -3.41 -0.42 7.57
CA ALA A 43 -4.33 0.71 7.49
C ALA A 43 -3.76 1.88 8.29
N THR A 44 -3.76 3.08 7.69
CA THR A 44 -3.29 4.31 8.34
C THR A 44 -4.36 5.38 8.31
N ILE A 45 -4.68 5.94 9.48
CA ILE A 45 -5.67 7.00 9.65
C ILE A 45 -4.96 8.31 9.97
N GLY A 46 -5.35 9.39 9.29
CA GLY A 46 -4.87 10.75 9.58
C GLY A 46 -5.79 11.82 8.98
N PRO A 47 -5.37 13.08 8.92
CA PRO A 47 -6.20 14.18 8.42
C PRO A 47 -6.65 14.02 6.95
N TRP A 48 -5.97 13.16 6.19
CA TRP A 48 -6.30 12.82 4.80
C TRP A 48 -7.34 11.69 4.66
N GLY A 49 -7.88 11.17 5.77
CA GLY A 49 -8.75 10.00 5.80
C GLY A 49 -7.99 8.72 6.13
N THR A 50 -8.42 7.60 5.56
CA THR A 50 -7.81 6.27 5.78
C THR A 50 -7.16 5.76 4.49
N SER A 51 -5.89 5.43 4.55
CA SER A 51 -5.14 4.78 3.48
C SER A 51 -4.86 3.31 3.80
N PHE A 52 -4.72 2.50 2.76
CA PHE A 52 -4.45 1.08 2.84
C PHE A 52 -3.17 0.71 2.10
N SER A 53 -2.36 -0.16 2.69
CA SER A 53 -1.22 -0.77 2.02
C SER A 53 -1.71 -1.58 0.81
N ALA A 54 -1.14 -1.33 -0.36
CA ALA A 54 -1.53 -1.99 -1.60
C ALA A 54 -1.01 -3.44 -1.69
N ASN A 55 -1.65 -4.25 -2.53
CA ASN A 55 -1.14 -5.56 -2.94
C ASN A 55 0.01 -5.37 -3.93
N LEU A 56 1.23 -5.75 -3.55
CA LEU A 56 2.45 -5.62 -4.36
C LEU A 56 2.83 -6.92 -5.08
N THR A 57 2.03 -7.97 -4.95
CA THR A 57 2.29 -9.26 -5.61
C THR A 57 1.90 -9.20 -7.10
N PRO A 58 2.39 -10.14 -7.95
CA PRO A 58 2.08 -10.13 -9.38
C PRO A 58 0.67 -10.65 -9.72
N ASP A 59 -0.22 -10.74 -8.73
CA ASP A 59 -1.64 -11.03 -8.95
C ASP A 59 -2.35 -9.86 -9.65
N ASP A 60 -3.45 -10.15 -10.36
CA ASP A 60 -4.25 -9.13 -11.06
C ASP A 60 -4.89 -8.11 -10.10
N THR A 61 -5.14 -8.51 -8.86
CA THR A 61 -5.58 -7.60 -7.78
C THR A 61 -4.44 -6.74 -7.21
N GLY A 62 -3.19 -7.04 -7.56
CA GLY A 62 -1.97 -6.30 -7.20
C GLY A 62 -1.33 -5.57 -8.37
N ILE A 63 -0.04 -5.84 -8.61
CA ILE A 63 0.76 -5.24 -9.70
C ILE A 63 0.86 -6.17 -10.93
N GLY A 64 0.03 -7.23 -11.00
CA GLY A 64 -0.01 -8.20 -12.09
C GLY A 64 -0.12 -7.56 -13.47
N THR A 65 -0.99 -6.56 -13.57
CA THR A 65 -1.31 -5.84 -14.81
C THR A 65 -0.47 -4.58 -15.05
N TRP A 66 0.41 -4.21 -14.13
CA TRP A 66 1.19 -2.97 -14.24
C TRP A 66 2.38 -3.18 -15.18
N SER A 67 2.70 -2.15 -15.97
CA SER A 67 3.97 -2.08 -16.69
C SER A 67 5.11 -1.59 -15.79
N GLU A 68 6.36 -1.84 -16.19
CA GLU A 68 7.53 -1.33 -15.47
C GLU A 68 7.54 0.21 -15.46
N GLU A 69 7.11 0.85 -16.56
CA GLU A 69 7.01 2.31 -16.68
C GLU A 69 5.97 2.87 -15.71
N GLN A 70 4.81 2.22 -15.59
CA GLN A 70 3.79 2.61 -14.60
C GLN A 70 4.34 2.53 -13.19
N PHE A 71 5.05 1.43 -12.85
CA PHE A 71 5.67 1.30 -11.55
C PHE A 71 6.71 2.38 -11.29
N LEU A 72 7.56 2.69 -12.28
CA LEU A 72 8.56 3.74 -12.18
C LEU A 72 7.90 5.11 -11.96
N ILE A 73 6.86 5.46 -12.71
CA ILE A 73 6.11 6.72 -12.56
C ILE A 73 5.46 6.78 -11.17
N ALA A 74 4.88 5.68 -10.70
CA ALA A 74 4.26 5.63 -9.38
C ALA A 74 5.26 5.97 -8.27
N ILE A 75 6.47 5.43 -8.32
CA ILE A 75 7.50 5.63 -7.30
C ILE A 75 8.22 6.99 -7.47
N LYS A 76 8.58 7.39 -8.69
CA LYS A 76 9.31 8.63 -8.97
C LYS A 76 8.47 9.89 -8.80
N HIS A 77 7.18 9.80 -9.12
CA HIS A 77 6.28 10.97 -9.17
C HIS A 77 5.09 10.86 -8.20
N GLY A 78 5.03 9.77 -7.41
CA GLY A 78 3.99 9.60 -6.41
C GLY A 78 2.60 9.51 -7.02
N LYS A 79 2.44 8.90 -8.20
CA LYS A 79 1.14 8.82 -8.90
C LYS A 79 0.46 7.48 -8.67
N TYR A 80 -0.84 7.52 -8.38
CA TYR A 80 -1.61 6.30 -8.18
C TYR A 80 -1.63 5.44 -9.45
N LYS A 81 -1.14 4.20 -9.33
CA LYS A 81 -0.93 3.26 -10.45
C LYS A 81 -0.02 3.78 -11.58
N GLY A 82 0.77 4.83 -11.33
CA GLY A 82 1.58 5.45 -12.37
C GLY A 82 0.78 6.11 -13.50
N LEU A 83 -0.49 6.43 -13.25
CA LEU A 83 -1.37 7.01 -14.27
C LEU A 83 -1.35 8.54 -14.21
N GLU A 84 -1.30 9.19 -15.37
CA GLU A 84 -1.46 10.64 -15.49
C GLU A 84 -2.86 11.08 -15.04
N GLY A 85 -2.95 12.28 -14.46
CA GLY A 85 -4.21 12.82 -13.91
C GLY A 85 -4.74 12.09 -12.66
N SER A 86 -4.11 10.99 -12.24
CA SER A 86 -4.49 10.27 -11.03
C SER A 86 -4.12 11.04 -9.76
N ARG A 87 -4.79 10.69 -8.65
CA ARG A 87 -4.44 11.20 -7.32
C ARG A 87 -3.00 10.83 -6.93
N PRO A 88 -2.37 11.59 -6.02
CA PRO A 88 -1.12 11.17 -5.42
C PRO A 88 -1.22 9.82 -4.67
N LEU A 89 -0.08 9.16 -4.48
CA LEU A 89 0.06 8.10 -3.48
C LEU A 89 -0.20 8.70 -2.09
N LEU A 90 -1.00 7.97 -1.30
CA LEU A 90 -1.45 8.46 -0.01
C LEU A 90 -0.39 8.21 1.07
N PRO A 91 -0.33 9.06 2.11
CA PRO A 91 0.52 8.79 3.26
C PRO A 91 0.16 7.45 3.91
N PRO A 92 1.12 6.76 4.56
CA PRO A 92 2.49 7.20 4.80
C PRO A 92 3.48 6.73 3.72
N MET A 93 3.01 6.38 2.51
CA MET A 93 3.88 5.87 1.45
C MET A 93 5.03 6.86 1.16
N PRO A 94 6.30 6.51 1.45
CA PRO A 94 7.42 7.45 1.41
C PRO A 94 8.03 7.55 0.01
N TRP A 95 7.19 7.74 -1.01
CA TRP A 95 7.62 7.73 -2.41
C TRP A 95 8.69 8.79 -2.69
N GLN A 96 8.71 9.93 -1.99
CA GLN A 96 9.73 10.96 -2.17
C GLN A 96 11.14 10.46 -1.82
N ALA A 97 11.27 9.56 -0.84
CA ALA A 97 12.55 8.96 -0.50
C ALA A 97 12.99 7.98 -1.58
N TYR A 98 12.08 7.13 -2.06
CA TYR A 98 12.36 6.20 -3.15
C TYR A 98 12.60 6.89 -4.50
N ALA A 99 12.01 8.07 -4.72
CA ALA A 99 12.21 8.84 -5.95
C ALA A 99 13.67 9.21 -6.19
N GLN A 100 14.49 9.27 -5.13
CA GLN A 100 15.93 9.55 -5.19
C GLN A 100 16.76 8.33 -5.59
N MET A 101 16.19 7.13 -5.59
CA MET A 101 16.91 5.92 -6.02
C MET A 101 17.20 5.95 -7.53
N PRO A 102 18.32 5.37 -7.98
CA PRO A 102 18.55 5.10 -9.39
C PRO A 102 17.40 4.30 -10.02
N ASP A 103 17.02 4.63 -11.25
CA ASP A 103 15.92 3.95 -11.95
C ASP A 103 16.15 2.45 -12.05
N LYS A 104 17.41 2.02 -12.24
CA LYS A 104 17.80 0.60 -12.24
C LYS A 104 17.40 -0.14 -10.96
N ASP A 105 17.44 0.52 -9.81
CA ASP A 105 17.16 -0.12 -8.53
C ASP A 105 15.66 -0.23 -8.30
N ILE A 106 14.88 0.78 -8.74
CA ILE A 106 13.41 0.72 -8.75
C ILE A 106 12.91 -0.36 -9.71
N LYS A 107 13.52 -0.47 -10.89
CA LYS A 107 13.24 -1.54 -11.87
C LYS A 107 13.60 -2.92 -11.30
N ALA A 108 14.72 -3.04 -10.59
CA ALA A 108 15.08 -4.29 -9.91
C ALA A 108 14.07 -4.67 -8.82
N ILE A 109 13.57 -3.71 -8.05
CA ILE A 109 12.47 -3.94 -7.09
C ILE A 109 11.22 -4.42 -7.82
N PHE A 110 10.84 -3.78 -8.93
CA PHE A 110 9.70 -4.23 -9.73
C PHE A 110 9.88 -5.65 -10.23
N ALA A 111 11.03 -5.98 -10.83
CA ALA A 111 11.35 -7.33 -11.29
C ALA A 111 11.28 -8.37 -10.14
N TYR A 112 11.78 -8.02 -8.95
CA TYR A 112 11.64 -8.88 -7.77
C TYR A 112 10.17 -9.09 -7.40
N LEU A 113 9.38 -8.02 -7.28
CA LEU A 113 7.95 -8.09 -6.98
C LEU A 113 7.16 -8.85 -8.06
N LYS A 114 7.63 -8.88 -9.31
CA LYS A 114 7.03 -9.68 -10.39
C LYS A 114 7.39 -11.17 -10.32
N SER A 115 8.42 -11.55 -9.57
CA SER A 115 8.90 -12.93 -9.45
C SER A 115 8.40 -13.71 -8.23
N ILE A 116 7.81 -13.02 -7.24
CA ILE A 116 7.24 -13.65 -6.05
C ILE A 116 5.91 -14.35 -6.35
N LYS A 117 5.43 -15.18 -5.42
CA LYS A 117 4.12 -15.86 -5.53
C LYS A 117 2.97 -14.83 -5.59
N PRO A 118 2.05 -14.92 -6.56
CA PRO A 118 0.86 -14.09 -6.58
C PRO A 118 -0.07 -14.42 -5.41
N VAL A 119 -0.69 -13.39 -4.84
CA VAL A 119 -1.71 -13.52 -3.79
C VAL A 119 -2.91 -12.67 -4.18
N GLU A 120 -4.04 -13.32 -4.39
CA GLU A 120 -5.32 -12.66 -4.64
C GLU A 120 -5.77 -11.92 -3.37
N ASN A 121 -5.85 -10.59 -3.48
CA ASN A 121 -6.37 -9.72 -2.43
C ASN A 121 -6.73 -8.35 -3.00
N LEU A 122 -8.03 -8.13 -3.22
CA LEU A 122 -8.54 -6.84 -3.68
C LEU A 122 -8.60 -5.84 -2.51
N VAL A 123 -7.53 -5.07 -2.34
CA VAL A 123 -7.44 -4.05 -1.28
C VAL A 123 -8.55 -2.99 -1.45
N PRO A 124 -9.26 -2.60 -0.37
CA PRO A 124 -10.27 -1.55 -0.41
C PRO A 124 -9.73 -0.21 -0.93
N GLN A 125 -10.61 0.61 -1.49
CA GLN A 125 -10.24 1.99 -1.82
C GLN A 125 -10.06 2.81 -0.54
N ALA A 126 -9.14 3.78 -0.61
CA ALA A 126 -8.93 4.71 0.49
C ALA A 126 -10.22 5.46 0.86
N ILE A 127 -10.43 5.66 2.15
CA ILE A 127 -11.62 6.33 2.68
C ILE A 127 -11.28 7.82 2.83
N PRO A 128 -12.01 8.74 2.18
CA PRO A 128 -11.78 10.17 2.34
C PRO A 128 -12.11 10.61 3.78
N PRO A 129 -11.57 11.75 4.26
CA PRO A 129 -11.95 12.28 5.55
C PRO A 129 -13.45 12.67 5.51
N VAL A 130 -14.20 12.28 6.53
CA VAL A 130 -15.58 12.75 6.72
C VAL A 130 -15.50 14.20 7.20
N LEU A 131 -16.14 15.13 6.48
CA LEU A 131 -16.24 16.54 6.84
C LEU A 131 -17.23 16.75 8.00
#